data_AF-A0A814UV07-F1
#
_entry.id   AF-A0A814UV07-F1
#
_cell.length_a   1.000
_cell.length_b   1.000
_cell.length_c   1.000
_cell.angle_alpha   90.00
_cell.angle_beta   90.00
_cell.angle_gamma   90.00
#
_symmetry.space_group_name_H-M   'P 1'
#
loop_
_entity.id
_entity.type
_entity.pdbx_description
1 polymer ?
#
loop_
_entity_poly.entity_id
_entity_poly.type
_entity_poly.pdbx_seq_one_letter_code
_entity_poly.pdbx_strand_id
1 'polypeptide(L)'
;MLAAIRYRISQSFNILQATIVRLAFCAHNLIATYFLYDDIKDYWCLLNLCGTIFLLIELVVTIIERQGLEPKWFSPSFLIFILTSIPSVWLLEMRRVAQRRLAFSTNTNNTNTMGFDQFILRMGNDAFDPSQALPHNILTKTLRINVNLETKVMGLELSLLLLIIIGRWLLPKGVTSRSNLSQLLLVYMSIASDIVDLLTIFNEDQILRSQRMLVATLVVLSWSLLQFATNMRAANKNIRSTNVDNFRYTLKKGRRRRIFFLYPMQRLFENDAWYLYELNLMSCSAIQLALRLVAVFKFEVRSYSTLFFTCKNGIILFLQFYRLIAILTENDNSDLGPIYGTSFNNEKQQQQQQQQPSRTVNNSIKTKNEFGSKLSIEEDMSLAM
;
A
#
# COMPACT_ATOMS: atom_id res chain seq x y z
N MET A 1 1.46 38.45 13.25
CA MET A 1 0.83 38.65 11.92
C MET A 1 1.41 37.72 10.84
N LEU A 2 2.72 37.73 10.56
CA LEU A 2 3.35 36.89 9.52
C LEU A 2 3.13 35.37 9.69
N ALA A 3 3.18 34.86 10.93
CA ALA A 3 2.93 33.44 11.20
C ALA A 3 1.48 33.02 10.87
N ALA A 4 0.50 33.88 11.16
CA ALA A 4 -0.91 33.64 10.85
C ALA A 4 -1.18 33.66 9.34
N ILE A 5 -0.50 34.54 8.61
CA ILE A 5 -0.56 34.60 7.14
C ILE A 5 0.05 33.32 6.54
N ARG A 6 1.24 32.90 6.99
CA ARG A 6 1.87 31.64 6.54
C ARG A 6 0.99 30.41 6.81
N TYR A 7 0.35 30.37 7.97
CA TYR A 7 -0.57 29.29 8.33
C TYR A 7 -1.77 29.23 7.38
N ARG A 8 -2.44 30.35 7.11
CA ARG A 8 -3.58 30.42 6.19
C ARG A 8 -3.20 30.05 4.74
N ILE A 9 -2.03 30.48 4.27
CA ILE A 9 -1.52 30.11 2.94
C ILE A 9 -1.28 28.59 2.87
N SER A 10 -0.62 28.01 3.87
CA SER A 10 -0.37 26.56 3.93
C SER A 10 -1.67 25.76 4.00
N GLN A 11 -2.66 26.22 4.76
CA GLN A 11 -3.96 25.57 4.87
C GLN A 11 -4.70 25.60 3.52
N SER A 12 -4.71 26.75 2.85
CA SER A 12 -5.35 26.90 1.54
C SER A 12 -4.72 25.99 0.48
N PHE A 13 -3.39 25.87 0.49
CA PHE A 13 -2.66 24.96 -0.39
C PHE A 13 -3.03 23.48 -0.13
N ASN A 14 -3.13 23.07 1.13
CA ASN A 14 -3.55 21.71 1.49
C ASN A 14 -4.96 21.42 0.99
N ILE A 15 -5.90 22.34 1.19
CA ILE A 15 -7.29 22.20 0.71
C ILE A 15 -7.31 22.09 -0.82
N LEU A 16 -6.52 22.90 -1.53
CA LEU A 16 -6.43 22.86 -2.99
C LEU A 16 -5.92 21.50 -3.47
N GLN A 17 -4.81 21.00 -2.92
CA GLN A 17 -4.26 19.67 -3.26
C GLN A 17 -5.27 18.55 -2.99
N ALA A 18 -5.91 18.58 -1.82
CA ALA A 18 -6.92 17.60 -1.43
C ALA A 18 -8.14 17.61 -2.36
N THR A 19 -8.53 18.79 -2.84
CA THR A 19 -9.64 18.97 -3.78
C THR A 19 -9.27 18.45 -5.18
N ILE A 20 -8.09 18.80 -5.69
CA ILE A 20 -7.61 18.35 -7.02
C ILE A 20 -7.60 16.82 -7.11
N VAL A 21 -7.04 16.14 -6.10
CA VAL A 21 -6.97 14.66 -6.11
C VAL A 21 -8.36 14.03 -6.14
N ARG A 22 -9.30 14.54 -5.34
CA ARG A 22 -10.67 14.01 -5.27
C ARG A 22 -11.47 14.28 -6.54
N LEU A 23 -11.29 15.46 -7.14
CA LEU A 23 -11.88 15.76 -8.44
C LEU A 23 -11.32 14.85 -9.54
N ALA A 24 -10.03 14.52 -9.50
CA ALA A 24 -9.43 13.57 -10.43
C ALA A 24 -10.00 12.15 -10.25
N PHE A 25 -10.22 11.69 -9.01
CA PHE A 25 -10.90 10.41 -8.72
C PHE A 25 -12.35 10.41 -9.22
N CYS A 26 -13.09 11.51 -9.01
CA CYS A 26 -14.45 11.65 -9.54
C CYS A 26 -14.46 11.62 -11.06
N ALA A 27 -13.55 12.35 -11.71
CA ALA A 27 -13.43 12.37 -13.17
C ALA A 27 -13.13 10.98 -13.73
N HIS A 28 -12.20 10.24 -13.15
CA HIS A 28 -11.90 8.87 -13.55
C HIS A 28 -13.12 7.94 -13.41
N ASN A 29 -13.85 8.01 -12.29
CA ASN A 29 -15.05 7.20 -12.10
C ASN A 29 -16.19 7.58 -13.06
N LEU A 30 -16.33 8.86 -13.41
CA LEU A 30 -17.27 9.30 -14.45
C LEU A 30 -16.89 8.78 -15.83
N ILE A 31 -15.59 8.81 -16.19
CA ILE A 31 -15.09 8.23 -17.45
C ILE A 31 -15.35 6.71 -17.47
N ALA A 32 -15.07 6.01 -16.38
CA ALA A 32 -15.34 4.58 -16.24
C ALA A 32 -16.85 4.28 -16.39
N THR A 33 -17.71 5.09 -15.77
CA THR A 33 -19.17 4.98 -15.89
C THR A 33 -19.63 5.18 -17.32
N TYR A 34 -19.07 6.17 -18.02
CA TYR A 34 -19.36 6.43 -19.43
C TYR A 34 -18.95 5.26 -20.32
N PHE A 35 -17.75 4.69 -20.13
CA PHE A 35 -17.33 3.50 -20.89
C PHE A 35 -18.22 2.30 -20.60
N LEU A 36 -18.61 2.09 -19.34
CA LEU A 36 -19.53 1.02 -18.97
C LEU A 36 -20.91 1.19 -19.63
N TYR A 37 -21.40 2.42 -19.71
CA TYR A 37 -22.69 2.72 -20.34
C TYR A 37 -22.66 2.53 -21.86
N ASP A 38 -21.63 3.07 -22.53
CA ASP A 38 -21.46 2.97 -23.98
C ASP A 38 -21.38 1.52 -24.45
N ASP A 39 -20.64 0.71 -23.70
CA ASP A 39 -20.45 -0.69 -24.03
C ASP A 39 -21.62 -1.55 -23.53
N ILE A 40 -21.84 -1.65 -22.21
CA ILE A 40 -22.68 -2.71 -21.60
C ILE A 40 -24.15 -2.30 -21.47
N LYS A 41 -24.45 -0.99 -21.38
CA LYS A 41 -25.81 -0.46 -21.14
C LYS A 41 -26.52 -1.08 -19.93
N ASP A 42 -25.75 -1.42 -18.89
CA ASP A 42 -26.25 -2.14 -17.72
C ASP A 42 -26.48 -1.22 -16.52
N TYR A 43 -27.33 -1.66 -15.58
CA TYR A 43 -27.70 -0.92 -14.37
C TYR A 43 -26.52 -0.71 -13.41
N TRP A 44 -25.43 -1.48 -13.54
CA TRP A 44 -24.22 -1.31 -12.74
C TRP A 44 -23.55 0.07 -12.89
N CYS A 45 -23.87 0.83 -13.94
CA CYS A 45 -23.51 2.25 -14.04
C CYS A 45 -24.04 3.07 -12.84
N LEU A 46 -25.20 2.71 -12.29
CA LEU A 46 -25.78 3.39 -11.13
C LEU A 46 -24.95 3.18 -9.87
N LEU A 47 -24.37 1.99 -9.69
CA LEU A 47 -23.50 1.68 -8.55
C LEU A 47 -22.23 2.56 -8.59
N ASN A 48 -21.62 2.71 -9.77
CA ASN A 48 -20.48 3.60 -9.95
C ASN A 48 -20.83 5.07 -9.70
N LEU A 49 -21.99 5.49 -10.17
CA LEU A 49 -22.47 6.86 -9.96
C LEU A 49 -22.70 7.11 -8.45
N CYS A 50 -23.28 6.15 -7.74
CA CYS A 50 -23.44 6.20 -6.29
C CYS A 50 -22.09 6.33 -5.58
N GLY A 51 -21.08 5.53 -5.96
CA GLY A 51 -19.72 5.66 -5.43
C GLY A 51 -19.06 7.02 -5.72
N THR A 52 -19.35 7.61 -6.88
CA THR A 52 -18.93 8.98 -7.21
C THR A 52 -19.58 10.02 -6.29
N ILE A 53 -20.86 9.85 -5.96
CA ILE A 53 -21.54 10.70 -4.97
C ILE A 53 -20.89 10.54 -3.59
N PHE A 54 -20.56 9.32 -3.17
CA PHE A 54 -19.85 9.09 -1.90
C PHE A 54 -18.47 9.78 -1.86
N LEU A 55 -17.74 9.82 -2.99
CA LEU A 55 -16.49 10.59 -3.08
C LEU A 55 -16.71 12.10 -2.91
N LEU A 56 -17.79 12.65 -3.47
CA LEU A 56 -18.14 14.06 -3.29
C LEU A 56 -18.54 14.36 -1.84
N ILE A 57 -19.24 13.44 -1.17
CA ILE A 57 -19.54 13.56 0.26
C ILE A 57 -18.24 13.54 1.08
N GLU A 58 -17.33 12.60 0.81
CA GLU A 58 -16.03 12.53 1.50
C GLU A 58 -15.16 13.77 1.23
N LEU A 59 -15.25 14.38 0.04
CA LEU A 59 -14.64 15.67 -0.27
C LEU A 59 -15.17 16.77 0.64
N VAL A 60 -16.49 16.90 0.77
CA VAL A 60 -17.12 17.90 1.64
C VAL A 60 -16.70 17.70 3.10
N VAL A 61 -16.76 16.47 3.60
CA VAL A 61 -16.30 16.11 4.96
C VAL A 61 -14.81 16.46 5.15
N THR A 62 -13.97 16.19 4.16
CA THR A 62 -12.54 16.50 4.24
C THR A 62 -12.26 18.00 4.29
N ILE A 63 -13.00 18.81 3.53
CA ILE A 63 -12.85 20.26 3.54
C ILE A 63 -13.31 20.83 4.89
N ILE A 64 -14.48 20.41 5.37
CA ILE A 64 -15.12 20.96 6.57
C ILE A 64 -14.39 20.50 7.85
N GLU A 65 -14.23 19.18 8.04
CA GLU A 65 -13.74 18.64 9.32
C GLU A 65 -12.21 18.54 9.36
N ARG A 66 -11.58 18.20 8.24
CA ARG A 66 -10.16 17.82 8.20
C ARG A 66 -9.25 18.89 7.64
N GLN A 67 -9.82 19.99 7.12
CA GLN A 67 -9.08 21.10 6.50
C GLN A 67 -8.08 20.61 5.41
N GLY A 68 -8.47 19.58 4.67
CA GLY A 68 -7.64 18.96 3.63
C GLY A 68 -6.68 17.86 4.11
N LEU A 69 -6.51 17.64 5.42
CA LEU A 69 -5.55 16.66 5.94
C LEU A 69 -6.07 15.22 5.85
N GLU A 70 -5.18 14.29 5.49
CA GLU A 70 -5.51 12.88 5.51
C GLU A 70 -5.39 12.24 6.91
N PRO A 71 -6.33 11.36 7.29
CA PRO A 71 -6.18 10.49 8.45
C PRO A 71 -4.91 9.64 8.40
N LYS A 72 -4.35 9.35 9.58
CA LYS A 72 -3.01 8.75 9.71
C LYS A 72 -2.94 7.28 9.27
N TRP A 73 -4.01 6.53 9.41
CA TRP A 73 -4.01 5.06 9.33
C TRP A 73 -4.65 4.50 8.08
N PHE A 74 -5.70 5.15 7.62
CA PHE A 74 -6.58 4.64 6.59
C PHE A 74 -7.06 5.83 5.79
N SER A 75 -6.97 5.82 4.46
CA SER A 75 -7.48 6.91 3.64
C SER A 75 -8.85 6.57 3.05
N PRO A 76 -9.95 7.19 3.55
CA PRO A 76 -11.30 6.93 3.06
C PRO A 76 -11.47 7.26 1.59
N SER A 77 -10.83 8.33 1.12
CA SER A 77 -10.91 8.76 -0.29
C SER A 77 -10.41 7.68 -1.24
N PHE A 78 -9.25 7.07 -0.96
CA PHE A 78 -8.75 5.96 -1.78
C PHE A 78 -9.62 4.72 -1.66
N LEU A 79 -10.10 4.36 -0.46
CA LEU A 79 -10.97 3.20 -0.33
C LEU A 79 -12.25 3.36 -1.16
N ILE A 80 -12.95 4.50 -1.02
CA ILE A 80 -14.18 4.74 -1.77
C ILE A 80 -13.87 4.75 -3.27
N PHE A 81 -12.77 5.39 -3.68
CA PHE A 81 -12.33 5.40 -5.08
C PHE A 81 -12.12 3.98 -5.62
N ILE A 82 -11.29 3.17 -4.95
CA ILE A 82 -10.97 1.79 -5.35
C ILE A 82 -12.23 0.92 -5.37
N LEU A 83 -13.06 0.96 -4.32
CA LEU A 83 -14.29 0.18 -4.26
C LEU A 83 -15.28 0.56 -5.35
N THR A 84 -15.30 1.82 -5.76
CA THR A 84 -16.14 2.29 -6.88
C THR A 84 -15.57 1.83 -8.22
N SER A 85 -14.25 1.88 -8.41
CA SER A 85 -13.64 1.50 -9.69
C SER A 85 -13.58 -0.01 -9.93
N ILE A 86 -13.49 -0.85 -8.88
CA ILE A 86 -13.39 -2.33 -9.01
C ILE A 86 -14.52 -2.93 -9.87
N PRO A 87 -15.81 -2.66 -9.60
CA PRO A 87 -16.91 -3.16 -10.43
C PRO A 87 -16.80 -2.76 -11.90
N SER A 88 -16.37 -1.52 -12.20
CA SER A 88 -16.15 -1.06 -13.58
C SER A 88 -15.10 -1.90 -14.29
N VAL A 89 -13.95 -2.08 -13.64
CA VAL A 89 -12.83 -2.85 -14.20
C VAL A 89 -13.26 -4.29 -14.44
N TRP A 90 -13.95 -4.92 -13.49
CA TRP A 90 -14.46 -6.29 -13.64
C TRP A 90 -15.37 -6.45 -14.85
N LEU A 91 -16.38 -5.59 -14.97
CA LEU A 91 -17.39 -5.72 -16.02
C LEU A 91 -16.79 -5.47 -17.40
N LEU A 92 -15.94 -4.45 -17.53
CA LEU A 92 -15.24 -4.15 -18.77
C LEU A 92 -14.25 -5.25 -19.15
N GLU A 93 -13.55 -5.83 -18.16
CA GLU A 93 -12.62 -6.93 -18.41
C GLU A 93 -13.33 -8.20 -18.85
N MET A 94 -14.42 -8.58 -18.18
CA MET A 94 -15.24 -9.72 -18.57
C MET A 94 -15.76 -9.55 -20.00
N ARG A 95 -16.14 -8.33 -20.40
CA ARG A 95 -16.57 -8.04 -21.76
C ARG A 95 -15.42 -8.11 -22.76
N ARG A 96 -14.24 -7.57 -22.43
CA ARG A 96 -13.02 -7.68 -23.25
C ARG A 96 -12.71 -9.14 -23.54
N VAL A 97 -12.73 -9.98 -22.50
CA VAL A 97 -12.49 -11.43 -22.63
C VAL A 97 -13.59 -12.13 -23.43
N ALA A 98 -14.86 -11.77 -23.22
CA ALA A 98 -15.97 -12.33 -23.99
C ALA A 98 -15.84 -12.05 -25.49
N GLN A 99 -15.46 -10.81 -25.87
CA GLN A 99 -15.21 -10.45 -27.27
C GLN A 99 -14.07 -11.27 -27.88
N ARG A 100 -12.94 -11.42 -27.16
CA ARG A 100 -11.81 -12.24 -27.63
C ARG A 100 -12.20 -13.71 -27.82
N ARG A 101 -13.03 -14.26 -26.92
CA ARG A 101 -13.51 -15.65 -27.03
C ARG A 101 -14.39 -15.86 -28.27
N LEU A 102 -15.25 -14.89 -28.60
CA LEU A 102 -16.08 -14.94 -29.82
C LEU A 102 -15.24 -14.83 -31.09
N ALA A 103 -14.24 -13.94 -31.11
CA ALA A 103 -13.33 -13.79 -32.24
C ALA A 103 -12.54 -15.09 -32.50
N PHE A 104 -12.05 -15.74 -31.45
CA PHE A 104 -11.38 -17.04 -31.54
C PHE A 104 -12.31 -18.13 -32.12
N SER A 105 -13.55 -18.21 -31.63
CA SER A 105 -14.53 -19.19 -32.12
C SER A 105 -14.89 -19.00 -33.60
N THR A 106 -14.91 -17.75 -34.08
CA THR A 106 -15.25 -17.45 -35.49
C THR A 106 -14.13 -17.89 -36.43
N ASN A 107 -12.87 -17.69 -36.05
CA ASN A 107 -11.72 -18.13 -36.84
C ASN A 107 -11.66 -19.65 -37.00
N THR A 108 -12.01 -20.42 -35.97
CA THR A 108 -12.04 -21.89 -36.04
C THR A 108 -13.11 -22.43 -37.00
N ASN A 109 -14.25 -21.74 -37.13
CA ASN A 109 -15.32 -22.16 -38.03
C ASN A 109 -15.01 -21.85 -39.51
N ASN A 110 -14.24 -20.79 -39.78
CA ASN A 110 -13.86 -20.42 -41.14
C ASN A 110 -12.73 -21.30 -41.72
N THR A 111 -11.91 -21.95 -40.87
CA THR A 111 -10.87 -22.89 -41.35
C THR A 111 -11.43 -24.24 -41.79
N ASN A 112 -12.64 -24.60 -41.37
CA ASN A 112 -13.30 -25.85 -41.80
C ASN A 112 -14.20 -25.66 -43.04
N THR A 113 -14.31 -24.43 -43.56
CA THR A 113 -15.15 -24.11 -44.73
C THR A 113 -14.65 -22.90 -45.52
N MET A 114 -13.35 -22.71 -45.70
CA MET A 114 -12.88 -22.04 -46.93
C MET A 114 -12.97 -23.05 -48.08
N GLY A 115 -14.21 -23.41 -48.43
CA GLY A 115 -14.50 -24.13 -49.65
C GLY A 115 -14.08 -23.26 -50.83
N PHE A 116 -13.54 -23.92 -51.85
CA PHE A 116 -13.13 -23.34 -53.13
C PHE A 116 -14.20 -22.37 -53.70
N ASP A 117 -15.48 -22.60 -53.41
CA ASP A 117 -16.63 -21.78 -53.79
C ASP A 117 -16.56 -20.32 -53.29
N GLN A 118 -16.05 -20.06 -52.08
CA GLN A 118 -15.95 -18.70 -51.54
C GLN A 118 -14.75 -17.92 -52.13
N PHE A 119 -13.73 -18.65 -52.61
CA PHE A 119 -12.61 -18.07 -53.37
C PHE A 119 -13.04 -17.70 -54.79
N ILE A 120 -13.81 -18.56 -55.46
CA ILE A 120 -14.35 -18.31 -56.81
C ILE A 120 -15.33 -17.12 -56.83
N LEU A 121 -16.20 -16.99 -55.83
CA LEU A 121 -17.11 -15.83 -55.70
C LEU A 121 -16.36 -14.49 -55.51
N ARG A 122 -15.16 -14.53 -54.91
CA ARG A 122 -14.37 -13.32 -54.66
C ARG A 122 -13.57 -12.90 -55.89
N MET A 123 -13.11 -13.84 -56.72
CA MET A 123 -12.49 -13.52 -58.01
C MET A 123 -13.50 -13.17 -59.11
N GLY A 124 -14.77 -13.58 -58.96
CA GLY A 124 -15.83 -13.27 -59.94
C GLY A 124 -16.42 -11.86 -59.85
N ASN A 125 -16.22 -11.15 -58.73
CA ASN A 125 -16.81 -9.83 -58.48
C ASN A 125 -15.86 -8.64 -58.71
N ASP A 126 -14.60 -8.87 -59.14
CA ASP A 126 -13.65 -7.81 -59.51
C ASP A 126 -13.87 -7.32 -60.96
N ALA A 127 -15.13 -7.21 -61.39
CA ALA A 127 -15.49 -6.39 -62.54
C ALA A 127 -15.56 -4.93 -62.08
N PHE A 128 -14.50 -4.18 -62.40
CA PHE A 128 -14.32 -2.75 -62.17
C PHE A 128 -15.53 -1.92 -62.64
N ASP A 129 -16.30 -1.38 -61.70
CA ASP A 129 -17.38 -0.41 -61.95
C ASP A 129 -16.90 1.01 -61.55
N PRO A 130 -16.63 1.92 -62.52
CA PRO A 130 -15.95 3.19 -62.27
C PRO A 130 -16.87 4.34 -61.82
N SER A 131 -18.05 4.05 -61.26
CA SER A 131 -19.09 5.06 -61.02
C SER A 131 -19.37 5.43 -59.55
N GLN A 132 -18.68 4.85 -58.55
CA GLN A 132 -18.89 5.23 -57.13
C GLN A 132 -17.88 6.27 -56.64
N ALA A 133 -18.16 7.52 -57.00
CA ALA A 133 -17.47 8.71 -56.52
C ALA A 133 -17.69 8.95 -55.01
N LEU A 134 -16.58 9.25 -54.31
CA LEU A 134 -16.43 10.05 -53.09
C LEU A 134 -17.31 9.70 -51.86
N PRO A 135 -16.74 9.03 -50.83
CA PRO A 135 -17.41 8.90 -49.55
C PRO A 135 -17.20 10.17 -48.71
N HIS A 136 -18.18 11.09 -48.75
CA HIS A 136 -18.30 12.22 -47.82
C HIS A 136 -18.54 11.81 -46.35
N ASN A 137 -18.53 10.50 -46.07
CA ASN A 137 -18.83 9.86 -44.79
C ASN A 137 -17.55 9.56 -43.98
N ILE A 138 -16.37 9.83 -44.54
CA ILE A 138 -15.10 9.61 -43.83
C ILE A 138 -14.98 10.63 -42.70
N LEU A 139 -15.32 11.90 -42.93
CA LEU A 139 -15.07 13.01 -41.98
C LEU A 139 -15.84 12.87 -40.65
N THR A 140 -17.07 12.35 -40.69
CA THR A 140 -17.87 12.10 -39.48
C THR A 140 -17.45 10.82 -38.75
N LYS A 141 -16.78 9.90 -39.44
CA LYS A 141 -16.24 8.66 -38.86
C LYS A 141 -14.84 8.87 -38.27
N THR A 142 -14.09 9.88 -38.73
CA THR A 142 -12.79 10.29 -38.13
C THR A 142 -12.94 11.10 -36.84
N LEU A 143 -14.09 11.73 -36.58
CA LEU A 143 -14.32 12.53 -35.37
C LEU A 143 -14.92 11.74 -34.20
N ARG A 144 -15.52 10.57 -34.46
CA ARG A 144 -15.65 9.52 -33.44
C ARG A 144 -14.35 8.75 -33.44
N ILE A 145 -13.41 9.16 -32.60
CA ILE A 145 -12.29 8.29 -32.23
C ILE A 145 -12.92 7.02 -31.67
N ASN A 146 -13.08 6.00 -32.52
CA ASN A 146 -13.62 4.71 -32.13
C ASN A 146 -12.51 4.01 -31.36
N VAL A 147 -12.31 4.45 -30.12
CA VAL A 147 -11.34 3.87 -29.20
C VAL A 147 -11.81 2.44 -28.97
N ASN A 148 -11.01 1.47 -29.42
CA ASN A 148 -11.28 0.05 -29.24
C ASN A 148 -11.53 -0.25 -27.75
N LEU A 149 -12.41 -1.21 -27.44
CA LEU A 149 -12.67 -1.64 -26.07
C LEU A 149 -11.36 -1.99 -25.35
N GLU A 150 -10.43 -2.65 -26.03
CA GLU A 150 -9.14 -3.02 -25.45
C GLU A 150 -8.33 -1.82 -24.94
N THR A 151 -8.28 -0.74 -25.71
CA THR A 151 -7.57 0.48 -25.32
C THR A 151 -8.33 1.27 -24.26
N LYS A 152 -9.68 1.24 -24.27
CA LYS A 152 -10.49 1.78 -23.16
C LYS A 152 -10.19 1.07 -21.84
N VAL A 153 -10.20 -0.26 -21.82
CA VAL A 153 -9.96 -1.06 -20.60
C VAL A 153 -8.53 -0.86 -20.10
N MET A 154 -7.53 -0.99 -20.97
CA MET A 154 -6.13 -0.77 -20.60
C MET A 154 -5.90 0.66 -20.08
N GLY A 155 -6.52 1.66 -20.71
CA GLY A 155 -6.46 3.05 -20.27
C GLY A 155 -7.07 3.26 -18.88
N LEU A 156 -8.18 2.60 -18.57
CA LEU A 156 -8.77 2.63 -17.23
C LEU A 156 -7.88 1.93 -16.20
N GLU A 157 -7.38 0.73 -16.49
CA GLU A 157 -6.48 -0.01 -15.60
C GLU A 157 -5.22 0.80 -15.26
N LEU A 158 -4.59 1.41 -16.28
CA LEU A 158 -3.37 2.21 -16.11
C LEU A 158 -3.66 3.54 -15.40
N SER A 159 -4.72 4.24 -15.77
CA SER A 159 -5.07 5.51 -15.13
C SER A 159 -5.53 5.33 -13.68
N LEU A 160 -6.16 4.20 -13.33
CA LEU A 160 -6.48 3.83 -11.96
C LEU A 160 -5.22 3.76 -11.09
N LEU A 161 -4.23 2.97 -11.51
CA LEU A 161 -2.97 2.82 -10.78
C LEU A 161 -2.17 4.14 -10.72
N LEU A 162 -2.14 4.88 -11.83
CA LEU A 162 -1.45 6.16 -11.90
C LEU A 162 -2.07 7.20 -10.96
N LEU A 163 -3.40 7.31 -10.94
CA LEU A 163 -4.12 8.23 -10.06
C LEU A 163 -3.91 7.88 -8.59
N ILE A 164 -3.81 6.59 -8.26
CA ILE A 164 -3.45 6.18 -6.90
C ILE A 164 -2.05 6.71 -6.53
N ILE A 165 -1.04 6.49 -7.37
CA ILE A 165 0.33 6.92 -7.09
C ILE A 165 0.43 8.45 -7.00
N ILE A 166 -0.12 9.17 -7.97
CA ILE A 166 -0.10 10.64 -8.01
C ILE A 166 -0.92 11.21 -6.85
N GLY A 167 -2.08 10.63 -6.55
CA GLY A 167 -2.89 11.02 -5.39
C GLY A 167 -2.09 10.90 -4.09
N ARG A 168 -1.36 9.78 -3.92
CA ARG A 168 -0.49 9.57 -2.75
C ARG A 168 0.68 10.53 -2.68
N TRP A 169 1.11 11.09 -3.79
CA TRP A 169 2.16 12.10 -3.83
C TRP A 169 1.61 13.49 -3.50
N LEU A 170 0.46 13.84 -4.09
CA LEU A 170 -0.09 15.19 -4.07
C LEU A 170 -0.85 15.50 -2.78
N LEU A 171 -1.46 14.51 -2.12
CA LEU A 171 -2.24 14.75 -0.91
C LEU A 171 -1.39 15.36 0.22
N PRO A 172 -1.90 16.40 0.89
CA PRO A 172 -1.14 17.12 1.90
C PRO A 172 -0.93 16.22 3.11
N LYS A 173 0.28 15.70 3.21
CA LYS A 173 0.74 15.00 4.40
C LYS A 173 1.25 16.08 5.34
N GLY A 174 0.70 16.14 6.56
CA GLY A 174 1.29 16.94 7.65
C GLY A 174 2.77 16.59 7.89
N VAL A 175 3.44 17.15 8.89
CA VAL A 175 4.91 17.00 9.14
C VAL A 175 5.48 15.59 8.89
N THR A 176 6.02 15.36 7.69
CA THR A 176 6.66 14.09 7.27
C THR A 176 7.92 14.46 6.52
N SER A 177 9.03 13.77 6.75
CA SER A 177 10.24 14.02 5.98
C SER A 177 10.01 13.69 4.50
N ARG A 178 10.62 14.49 3.62
CA ARG A 178 10.51 14.29 2.15
C ARG A 178 11.10 12.95 1.71
N SER A 179 12.13 12.45 2.41
CA SER A 179 12.74 11.14 2.18
C SER A 179 11.79 9.98 2.50
N ASN A 180 11.03 10.06 3.60
CA ASN A 180 10.06 9.02 3.93
C ASN A 180 8.88 9.02 2.93
N LEU A 181 8.49 10.20 2.44
CA LEU A 181 7.49 10.32 1.39
C LEU A 181 7.96 9.65 0.08
N SER A 182 9.20 9.91 -0.35
CA SER A 182 9.72 9.32 -1.59
C SER A 182 9.88 7.80 -1.45
N GLN A 183 10.39 7.30 -0.33
CA GLN A 183 10.50 5.87 -0.06
C GLN A 183 9.13 5.19 -0.10
N LEU A 184 8.11 5.81 0.52
CA LEU A 184 6.75 5.28 0.49
C LEU A 184 6.16 5.26 -0.93
N LEU A 185 6.41 6.30 -1.72
CA LEU A 185 5.94 6.34 -3.11
C LEU A 185 6.61 5.28 -3.98
N LEU A 186 7.89 4.98 -3.73
CA LEU A 186 8.58 3.88 -4.42
C LEU A 186 7.97 2.53 -4.06
N VAL A 187 7.59 2.30 -2.81
CA VAL A 187 6.87 1.07 -2.41
C VAL A 187 5.54 0.96 -3.14
N TYR A 188 4.76 2.05 -3.21
CA TYR A 188 3.50 2.05 -3.96
C TYR A 188 3.71 1.83 -5.47
N MET A 189 4.78 2.37 -6.04
CA MET A 189 5.14 2.12 -7.44
C MET A 189 5.51 0.66 -7.68
N SER A 190 6.24 0.03 -6.75
CA SER A 190 6.56 -1.41 -6.82
C SER A 190 5.29 -2.27 -6.79
N ILE A 191 4.36 -1.99 -5.87
CA ILE A 191 3.07 -2.71 -5.79
C ILE A 191 2.27 -2.49 -7.08
N ALA A 192 2.21 -1.26 -7.60
CA ALA A 192 1.50 -0.96 -8.84
C ALA A 192 2.11 -1.71 -10.03
N SER A 193 3.43 -1.81 -10.12
CA SER A 193 4.12 -2.63 -11.13
C SER A 193 3.73 -4.09 -11.02
N ASP A 194 3.66 -4.66 -9.82
CA ASP A 194 3.26 -6.06 -9.64
C ASP A 194 1.80 -6.31 -10.03
N ILE A 195 0.93 -5.28 -9.89
CA ILE A 195 -0.44 -5.32 -10.41
C ILE A 195 -0.48 -5.24 -11.94
N VAL A 196 0.29 -4.35 -12.57
CA VAL A 196 0.38 -4.32 -14.04
C VAL A 196 0.88 -5.66 -14.57
N ASP A 197 1.90 -6.24 -13.93
CA ASP A 197 2.40 -7.56 -14.27
C ASP A 197 1.31 -8.64 -14.08
N LEU A 198 0.45 -8.52 -13.07
CA LEU A 198 -0.70 -9.42 -12.88
C LEU A 198 -1.70 -9.29 -14.04
N LEU A 199 -1.98 -8.07 -14.51
CA LEU A 199 -2.90 -7.82 -15.63
C LEU A 199 -2.38 -8.40 -16.96
N THR A 200 -1.07 -8.57 -17.11
CA THR A 200 -0.51 -9.24 -18.32
C THR A 200 -1.02 -10.66 -18.50
N ILE A 201 -1.49 -11.31 -17.43
CA ILE A 201 -2.05 -12.65 -17.49
C ILE A 201 -3.32 -12.71 -18.36
N PHE A 202 -4.03 -11.58 -18.54
CA PHE A 202 -5.21 -11.50 -19.41
C PHE A 202 -4.87 -11.49 -20.91
N ASN A 203 -3.59 -11.38 -21.26
CA ASN A 203 -3.14 -11.50 -22.64
C ASN A 203 -2.94 -12.96 -23.08
N GLU A 204 -3.07 -13.93 -22.16
CA GLU A 204 -2.84 -15.35 -22.44
C GLU A 204 -4.11 -16.06 -22.91
N ASP A 205 -4.08 -16.65 -24.12
CA ASP A 205 -5.25 -17.29 -24.75
C ASP A 205 -5.83 -18.44 -23.92
N GLN A 206 -4.99 -19.17 -23.20
CA GLN A 206 -5.42 -20.29 -22.34
C GLN A 206 -6.29 -19.82 -21.16
N ILE A 207 -6.09 -18.58 -20.70
CA ILE A 207 -6.85 -18.00 -19.60
C ILE A 207 -8.20 -17.49 -20.09
N LEU A 208 -8.25 -16.98 -21.32
CA LEU A 208 -9.50 -16.55 -21.97
C LEU A 208 -10.52 -17.70 -22.09
N ARG A 209 -10.05 -18.96 -22.12
CA ARG A 209 -10.91 -20.16 -22.18
C ARG A 209 -11.54 -20.51 -20.82
N SER A 210 -10.93 -20.10 -19.70
CA SER A 210 -11.35 -20.51 -18.36
C SER A 210 -11.96 -19.35 -17.58
N GLN A 211 -13.28 -19.39 -17.38
CA GLN A 211 -13.97 -18.40 -16.54
C GLN A 211 -13.46 -18.40 -15.09
N ARG A 212 -13.04 -19.57 -14.59
CA ARG A 212 -12.55 -19.71 -13.21
C ARG A 212 -11.24 -18.94 -13.01
N MET A 213 -10.32 -18.98 -13.98
CA MET A 213 -9.06 -18.25 -13.88
C MET A 213 -9.29 -16.74 -14.03
N LEU A 214 -10.15 -16.32 -14.96
CA LEU A 214 -10.54 -14.92 -15.11
C LEU A 214 -11.05 -14.31 -13.79
N VAL A 215 -12.04 -14.96 -13.18
CA VAL A 215 -12.63 -14.50 -11.91
C VAL A 215 -11.60 -14.55 -10.79
N ALA A 216 -10.77 -15.59 -10.70
CA ALA A 216 -9.71 -15.66 -9.70
C ALA A 216 -8.71 -14.49 -9.84
N THR A 217 -8.26 -14.18 -11.04
CA THR A 217 -7.37 -13.03 -11.30
C THR A 217 -8.02 -11.71 -10.89
N LEU A 218 -9.30 -11.51 -11.23
CA LEU A 218 -10.04 -10.31 -10.86
C LEU A 218 -10.25 -10.16 -9.34
N VAL A 219 -10.44 -11.27 -8.62
CA VAL A 219 -10.47 -11.28 -7.15
C VAL A 219 -9.11 -10.88 -6.58
N VAL A 220 -8.02 -11.47 -7.10
CA VAL A 220 -6.66 -11.13 -6.67
C VAL A 220 -6.32 -9.67 -6.97
N LEU A 221 -6.75 -9.14 -8.13
CA LEU A 221 -6.64 -7.72 -8.48
C LEU A 221 -7.38 -6.82 -7.50
N SER A 222 -8.60 -7.20 -7.11
CA SER A 222 -9.40 -6.42 -6.17
C SER A 222 -8.74 -6.38 -4.79
N TRP A 223 -8.23 -7.52 -4.34
CA TRP A 223 -7.50 -7.63 -3.08
C TRP A 223 -6.19 -6.83 -3.10
N SER A 224 -5.45 -6.85 -4.21
CA SER A 224 -4.20 -6.10 -4.31
C SER A 224 -4.42 -4.59 -4.32
N LEU A 225 -5.46 -4.11 -4.98
CA LEU A 225 -5.80 -2.68 -5.00
C LEU A 225 -6.15 -2.14 -3.61
N LEU A 226 -6.82 -2.94 -2.76
CA LEU A 226 -7.19 -2.51 -1.40
C LEU A 226 -6.00 -2.13 -0.52
N GLN A 227 -4.79 -2.64 -0.80
CA GLN A 227 -3.57 -2.25 -0.08
C GLN A 227 -3.35 -0.75 -0.13
N PHE A 228 -3.66 -0.12 -1.26
CA PHE A 228 -3.50 1.33 -1.45
C PHE A 228 -4.47 2.16 -0.62
N ALA A 229 -5.46 1.59 0.07
CA ALA A 229 -6.31 2.32 1.01
C ALA A 229 -5.64 2.50 2.39
N THR A 230 -4.67 1.64 2.74
CA THR A 230 -3.97 1.69 4.03
C THR A 230 -2.83 2.73 4.00
N ASN A 231 -2.64 3.50 5.08
CA ASN A 231 -1.63 4.56 5.15
C ASN A 231 -0.45 4.14 6.03
N MET A 232 0.77 4.10 5.47
CA MET A 232 2.03 3.81 6.19
C MET A 232 2.54 4.95 7.10
N ARG A 233 1.68 5.79 7.71
CA ARG A 233 2.18 6.94 8.49
C ARG A 233 2.53 6.60 9.94
N ALA A 234 1.91 5.58 10.52
CA ALA A 234 2.08 5.28 11.94
C ALA A 234 3.34 4.46 12.26
N ALA A 235 3.88 3.73 11.28
CA ALA A 235 5.04 2.88 11.52
C ALA A 235 6.39 3.61 11.52
N ASN A 236 6.40 4.91 11.20
CA ASN A 236 7.59 5.74 11.30
C ASN A 236 7.60 6.62 12.56
N LYS A 237 6.72 6.33 13.53
CA LYS A 237 6.90 6.80 14.91
C LYS A 237 7.49 5.66 15.72
N ASN A 238 8.78 5.80 16.01
CA ASN A 238 9.55 5.13 17.08
C ASN A 238 10.39 3.88 16.71
N ILE A 239 11.36 4.05 15.81
CA ILE A 239 12.70 3.45 16.03
C ILE A 239 13.48 4.24 17.11
N ARG A 240 12.96 5.38 17.59
CA ARG A 240 13.52 6.12 18.74
C ARG A 240 12.40 6.78 19.56
N SER A 241 11.99 6.19 20.68
CA SER A 241 11.45 6.94 21.83
C SER A 241 11.43 6.11 23.12
N THR A 242 12.58 6.06 23.80
CA THR A 242 12.85 6.58 25.16
C THR A 242 11.72 6.77 26.20
N ASN A 243 10.61 6.02 26.18
CA ASN A 243 9.60 6.14 27.26
C ASN A 243 8.94 4.81 27.69
N VAL A 244 9.45 3.67 27.22
CA VAL A 244 8.96 2.34 27.66
C VAL A 244 9.72 1.84 28.90
N ASP A 245 10.78 2.54 29.31
CA ASP A 245 11.61 2.15 30.46
C ASP A 245 10.87 2.22 31.80
N ASN A 246 9.88 3.10 31.96
CA ASN A 246 9.17 3.26 33.23
C ASN A 246 8.02 2.26 33.44
N PHE A 247 7.44 1.68 32.37
CA PHE A 247 6.34 0.70 32.51
C PHE A 247 6.84 -0.75 32.58
N ARG A 248 8.09 -1.01 32.17
CA ARG A 248 8.68 -2.37 32.15
C ARG A 248 9.16 -2.88 33.51
N TYR A 249 9.26 -2.03 34.53
CA TYR A 249 9.68 -2.45 35.88
C TYR A 249 8.59 -3.19 36.66
N THR A 250 7.31 -3.01 36.33
CA THR A 250 6.21 -3.55 37.15
C THR A 250 5.73 -4.94 36.75
N LEU A 251 6.21 -5.52 35.64
CA LEU A 251 5.68 -6.78 35.10
C LEU A 251 6.66 -7.97 35.04
N LYS A 252 7.89 -7.85 35.56
CA LYS A 252 8.83 -8.98 35.61
C LYS A 252 8.78 -9.76 36.93
N LYS A 253 7.84 -10.71 37.02
CA LYS A 253 8.01 -11.92 37.84
C LYS A 253 7.34 -13.12 37.16
N GLY A 254 8.11 -13.92 36.40
CA GLY A 254 7.59 -15.21 35.89
C GLY A 254 8.28 -15.87 34.71
N ARG A 255 9.49 -16.42 34.93
CA ARG A 255 9.97 -17.76 34.49
C ARG A 255 9.77 -18.26 33.02
N ARG A 256 10.84 -18.06 32.21
CA ARG A 256 11.59 -18.96 31.28
C ARG A 256 10.92 -20.07 30.43
N ARG A 257 11.20 -19.96 29.11
CA ARG A 257 11.64 -20.97 28.09
C ARG A 257 10.79 -22.23 27.86
N ARG A 258 10.00 -22.23 26.76
CA ARG A 258 10.04 -23.22 25.65
C ARG A 258 9.01 -22.86 24.56
N ILE A 259 9.33 -23.25 23.33
CA ILE A 259 8.56 -23.16 22.05
C ILE A 259 8.90 -21.91 21.20
N PHE A 260 9.94 -22.04 20.39
CA PHE A 260 10.49 -21.02 19.47
C PHE A 260 9.62 -20.77 18.22
N PHE A 261 8.59 -21.60 17.96
CA PHE A 261 7.77 -21.51 16.74
C PHE A 261 6.32 -21.03 16.96
N LEU A 262 5.74 -21.17 18.17
CA LEU A 262 4.41 -20.62 18.50
C LEU A 262 4.45 -19.23 19.16
N TYR A 263 5.63 -18.78 19.59
CA TYR A 263 5.82 -17.48 20.23
C TYR A 263 5.59 -16.24 19.34
N PRO A 264 5.78 -16.24 17.99
CA PRO A 264 5.63 -15.01 17.22
C PRO A 264 4.17 -14.60 17.02
N MET A 265 3.23 -15.55 16.94
CA MET A 265 1.81 -15.24 16.66
C MET A 265 1.11 -14.45 17.76
N GLN A 266 1.46 -14.70 19.03
CA GLN A 266 0.84 -13.99 20.15
C GLN A 266 1.37 -12.56 20.32
N ARG A 267 2.63 -12.32 19.94
CA ARG A 267 3.29 -11.00 20.01
C ARG A 267 3.00 -10.12 18.79
N LEU A 268 2.72 -10.73 17.62
CA LEU A 268 2.31 -10.04 16.39
C LEU A 268 1.00 -9.24 16.53
N PHE A 269 0.12 -9.66 17.44
CA PHE A 269 -1.13 -8.95 17.74
C PHE A 269 -0.99 -7.88 18.84
N GLU A 270 0.11 -7.87 19.59
CA GLU A 270 0.38 -6.87 20.63
C GLU A 270 1.07 -5.63 20.03
N ASN A 271 0.26 -4.80 19.38
CA ASN A 271 0.41 -3.34 19.23
C ASN A 271 1.33 -2.72 18.16
N ASP A 272 2.12 -3.46 17.41
CA ASP A 272 2.97 -2.85 16.37
C ASP A 272 2.34 -2.97 14.98
N ALA A 273 1.59 -1.92 14.60
CA ALA A 273 0.86 -1.87 13.34
C ALA A 273 1.73 -1.96 12.06
N TRP A 274 3.05 -1.85 12.20
CA TRP A 274 3.99 -2.16 11.12
C TRP A 274 3.99 -3.63 10.74
N TYR A 275 3.95 -4.54 11.73
CA TYR A 275 3.94 -5.98 11.44
C TYR A 275 2.64 -6.41 10.77
N LEU A 276 1.51 -5.85 11.19
CA LEU A 276 0.23 -6.09 10.55
C LEU A 276 0.25 -5.64 9.09
N TYR A 277 0.92 -4.52 8.79
CA TYR A 277 1.09 -4.03 7.43
C TYR A 277 2.05 -4.90 6.59
N GLU A 278 3.23 -5.25 7.11
CA GLU A 278 4.16 -6.15 6.41
C GLU A 278 3.55 -7.54 6.19
N LEU A 279 2.77 -8.05 7.15
CA LEU A 279 2.02 -9.29 7.00
C LEU A 279 0.94 -9.16 5.91
N ASN A 280 0.25 -8.02 5.83
CA ASN A 280 -0.70 -7.75 4.76
C ASN A 280 -0.03 -7.74 3.37
N LEU A 281 1.11 -7.07 3.22
CA LEU A 281 1.91 -7.09 1.99
C LEU A 281 2.33 -8.52 1.61
N MET A 282 2.89 -9.27 2.56
CA MET A 282 3.31 -10.65 2.35
C MET A 282 2.15 -11.55 1.93
N SER A 283 0.98 -11.38 2.56
CA SER A 283 -0.22 -12.14 2.22
C SER A 283 -0.65 -11.88 0.77
N CYS A 284 -0.57 -10.64 0.28
CA CYS A 284 -0.93 -10.36 -1.10
C CYS A 284 0.10 -10.89 -2.09
N SER A 285 1.39 -10.74 -1.82
CA SER A 285 2.45 -11.31 -2.66
C SER A 285 2.28 -12.84 -2.78
N ALA A 286 1.93 -13.51 -1.68
CA ALA A 286 1.66 -14.94 -1.66
C ALA A 286 0.43 -15.32 -2.51
N ILE A 287 -0.67 -14.56 -2.41
CA ILE A 287 -1.88 -14.80 -3.21
C ILE A 287 -1.59 -14.62 -4.72
N GLN A 288 -0.83 -13.59 -5.10
CA GLN A 288 -0.44 -13.37 -6.50
C GLN A 288 0.48 -14.49 -7.03
N LEU A 289 1.43 -14.95 -6.20
CA LEU A 289 2.27 -16.09 -6.56
C LEU A 289 1.44 -17.36 -6.71
N ALA A 290 0.54 -17.65 -5.78
CA ALA A 290 -0.33 -18.83 -5.83
C ALA A 290 -1.18 -18.85 -7.10
N LEU A 291 -1.77 -17.71 -7.48
CA LEU A 291 -2.51 -17.58 -8.72
C LEU A 291 -1.65 -17.91 -9.95
N ARG A 292 -0.42 -17.38 -10.03
CA ARG A 292 0.50 -17.67 -11.14
C ARG A 292 0.95 -19.13 -11.17
N LEU A 293 1.22 -19.74 -10.01
CA LEU A 293 1.53 -21.17 -9.93
C LEU A 293 0.37 -22.02 -10.44
N VAL A 294 -0.87 -21.65 -10.10
CA VAL A 294 -2.07 -22.31 -10.66
C VAL A 294 -2.14 -22.12 -12.18
N ALA A 295 -1.84 -20.92 -12.70
CA ALA A 295 -1.81 -20.68 -14.15
C ALA A 295 -0.76 -21.54 -14.87
N VAL A 296 0.45 -21.64 -14.32
CA VAL A 296 1.56 -22.42 -14.91
C VAL A 296 1.30 -23.92 -14.81
N PHE A 297 0.90 -24.43 -13.65
CA PHE A 297 0.79 -25.88 -13.44
C PHE A 297 -0.56 -26.47 -13.88
N LYS A 298 -1.68 -25.78 -13.63
CA LYS A 298 -3.02 -26.32 -13.91
C LYS A 298 -3.53 -25.94 -15.30
N PHE A 299 -3.21 -24.72 -15.75
CA PHE A 299 -3.65 -24.23 -17.06
C PHE A 299 -2.55 -24.33 -18.11
N GLU A 300 -1.35 -24.77 -17.73
CA GLU A 300 -0.20 -24.98 -18.61
C GLU A 300 0.23 -23.73 -19.39
N VAL A 301 0.08 -22.54 -18.77
CA VAL A 301 0.48 -21.26 -19.34
C VAL A 301 2.00 -21.13 -19.28
N ARG A 302 2.67 -21.46 -20.39
CA ARG A 302 4.13 -21.46 -20.51
C ARG A 302 4.68 -20.27 -21.31
N SER A 303 4.06 -19.10 -21.19
CA SER A 303 4.60 -17.89 -21.82
C SER A 303 5.82 -17.36 -21.05
N TYR A 304 6.75 -16.72 -21.79
CA TYR A 304 7.93 -16.09 -21.20
C TYR A 304 7.54 -15.10 -20.10
N SER A 305 6.53 -14.28 -20.36
CA SER A 305 6.03 -13.28 -19.42
C SER A 305 5.48 -13.92 -18.13
N THR A 306 4.63 -14.94 -18.25
CA THR A 306 4.05 -15.62 -17.08
C THR A 306 5.11 -16.30 -16.23
N LEU A 307 6.06 -17.01 -16.84
CA LEU A 307 7.14 -17.68 -16.12
C LEU A 307 8.08 -16.69 -15.42
N PHE A 308 8.51 -15.63 -16.13
CA PHE A 308 9.36 -14.60 -15.57
C PHE A 308 8.74 -13.95 -14.34
N PHE A 309 7.48 -13.53 -14.45
CA PHE A 309 6.79 -12.89 -13.33
C PHE A 309 6.46 -13.85 -12.18
N THR A 310 6.32 -15.16 -12.45
CA THR A 310 6.18 -16.17 -11.39
C THR A 310 7.46 -16.24 -10.57
N CYS A 311 8.63 -16.30 -11.22
CA CYS A 311 9.93 -16.27 -10.54
C CYS A 311 10.15 -14.97 -9.78
N LYS A 312 9.84 -13.81 -10.40
CA LYS A 312 9.90 -12.50 -9.75
C LYS A 312 9.07 -12.47 -8.47
N ASN A 313 7.80 -12.89 -8.53
CA ASN A 313 6.91 -12.91 -7.38
C ASN A 313 7.39 -13.87 -6.28
N GLY A 314 8.02 -15.00 -6.66
CA GLY A 314 8.67 -15.92 -5.73
C GLY A 314 9.84 -15.27 -4.97
N ILE A 315 10.71 -14.57 -5.69
CA ILE A 315 11.84 -13.83 -5.09
C ILE A 315 11.33 -12.73 -4.15
N ILE A 316 10.33 -11.95 -4.58
CA ILE A 316 9.74 -10.89 -3.74
C ILE A 316 9.17 -11.47 -2.45
N LEU A 317 8.41 -12.56 -2.52
CA LEU A 317 7.85 -13.22 -1.34
C LEU A 317 8.96 -13.75 -0.41
N PHE A 318 10.00 -14.37 -0.97
CA PHE A 318 11.15 -14.86 -0.19
C PHE A 318 11.86 -13.70 0.54
N LEU A 319 12.08 -12.57 -0.14
CA LEU A 319 12.70 -11.38 0.46
C LEU A 319 11.82 -10.74 1.54
N GLN A 320 10.51 -10.68 1.33
CA GLN A 320 9.56 -10.20 2.34
C GLN A 320 9.57 -11.10 3.59
N PHE A 321 9.63 -12.42 3.40
CA PHE A 321 9.74 -13.38 4.49
C PHE A 321 11.07 -13.25 5.25
N TYR A 322 12.19 -13.13 4.53
CA TYR A 322 13.50 -12.85 5.13
C TYR A 322 13.49 -11.56 5.96
N ARG A 323 12.92 -10.49 5.41
CA ARG A 323 12.79 -9.20 6.11
C ARG A 323 11.94 -9.32 7.38
N LEU A 324 10.83 -10.06 7.33
CA LEU A 324 10.00 -10.33 8.51
C LEU A 324 10.82 -11.04 9.61
N ILE A 325 11.58 -12.08 9.26
CA ILE A 325 12.45 -12.80 10.20
C ILE A 325 13.54 -11.89 10.77
N ALA A 326 14.18 -11.08 9.94
CA ALA A 326 15.22 -10.14 10.38
C ALA A 326 14.69 -9.15 11.42
N ILE A 327 13.51 -8.57 11.17
CA ILE A 327 12.86 -7.63 12.11
C ILE A 327 12.49 -8.35 13.42
N LEU A 328 11.96 -9.58 13.35
CA LEU A 328 11.64 -10.35 14.56
C LEU A 328 12.91 -10.65 15.39
N THR A 329 14.01 -10.99 14.73
CA THR A 329 15.29 -11.31 15.40
C THR A 329 15.95 -10.07 16.01
N GLU A 330 15.87 -8.91 15.34
CA GLU A 330 16.42 -7.65 15.83
C GLU A 330 15.67 -7.12 17.06
N ASN A 331 14.33 -7.30 17.10
CA ASN A 331 13.52 -7.00 18.28
C ASN A 331 13.84 -7.91 19.47
N ASP A 332 14.14 -9.19 19.23
CA ASP A 332 14.57 -10.10 20.29
C ASP A 332 15.95 -9.71 20.85
N ASN A 333 16.89 -9.33 19.99
CA ASN A 333 18.24 -8.91 20.43
C ASN A 333 18.24 -7.60 21.22
N SER A 334 17.38 -6.63 20.87
CA SER A 334 17.22 -5.39 21.63
C SER A 334 16.61 -5.62 23.02
N ASP A 335 15.78 -6.66 23.18
CA ASP A 335 15.28 -7.12 24.49
C ASP A 335 16.35 -7.87 25.32
N LEU A 336 17.39 -8.44 24.69
CA LEU A 336 18.48 -9.21 25.31
C LEU A 336 19.76 -8.40 25.59
N GLY A 337 20.02 -7.32 24.85
CA GLY A 337 21.16 -6.41 25.03
C GLY A 337 21.35 -5.85 26.46
N PRO A 338 20.28 -5.42 27.18
CA PRO A 338 20.45 -4.92 28.55
C PRO A 338 20.83 -6.02 29.56
N ILE A 339 20.69 -7.31 29.24
CA ILE A 339 21.00 -8.41 30.16
C ILE A 339 22.51 -8.70 30.22
N TYR A 340 23.23 -8.50 29.09
CA TYR A 340 24.67 -8.73 29.04
C TYR A 340 25.50 -7.53 29.54
N GLY A 341 25.01 -6.29 29.37
CA GLY A 341 25.71 -5.09 29.84
C GLY A 341 25.74 -4.94 31.38
N THR A 342 24.70 -5.43 32.08
CA THR A 342 24.64 -5.36 33.55
C THR A 342 25.54 -6.38 34.24
N SER A 343 25.82 -7.53 33.61
CA SER A 343 26.68 -8.55 34.23
C SER A 343 28.16 -8.11 34.24
N PHE A 344 28.60 -7.41 33.19
CA PHE A 344 29.99 -6.93 33.07
C PHE A 344 30.32 -5.77 34.04
N ASN A 345 29.35 -4.94 34.39
CA ASN A 345 29.53 -3.86 35.36
C ASN A 345 29.49 -4.36 36.82
N ASN A 346 28.68 -5.39 37.11
CA ASN A 346 28.60 -5.96 38.45
C ASN A 346 29.85 -6.76 38.83
N GLU A 347 30.50 -7.44 37.88
CA GLU A 347 31.78 -8.13 38.15
C GLU A 347 32.93 -7.16 38.44
N LYS A 348 32.97 -6.00 37.76
CA LYS A 348 33.97 -4.94 38.05
C LYS A 348 33.74 -4.26 39.39
N GLN A 349 32.48 -4.08 39.83
CA GLN A 349 32.17 -3.48 41.13
C GLN A 349 32.38 -4.45 42.31
N GLN A 350 32.14 -5.76 42.11
CA GLN A 350 32.38 -6.77 43.16
C GLN A 350 33.86 -7.02 43.44
N GLN A 351 34.74 -6.88 42.45
CA GLN A 351 36.19 -7.00 42.68
C GLN A 351 36.79 -5.81 43.46
N GLN A 352 36.15 -4.62 43.42
CA GLN A 352 36.63 -3.45 44.18
C GLN A 352 36.09 -3.38 45.61
N GLN A 353 34.97 -4.05 45.95
CA GLN A 353 34.36 -3.97 47.29
C GLN A 353 34.83 -5.05 48.29
N GLN A 354 35.62 -6.04 47.90
CA GLN A 354 36.08 -7.10 48.81
C GLN A 354 37.34 -6.76 49.64
N GLN A 355 37.86 -5.52 49.61
CA GLN A 355 39.09 -5.15 50.31
C GLN A 355 38.95 -4.35 51.63
N GLN A 356 37.76 -4.23 52.25
CA GLN A 356 37.68 -3.62 53.60
C GLN A 356 36.76 -4.37 54.59
N PRO A 357 37.27 -4.77 55.77
CA PRO A 357 36.48 -5.44 56.80
C PRO A 357 35.82 -4.47 57.81
N SER A 358 34.83 -4.99 58.53
CA SER A 358 33.73 -4.26 59.18
C SER A 358 33.77 -4.22 60.72
N ARG A 359 32.98 -3.26 61.29
CA ARG A 359 32.33 -3.21 62.63
C ARG A 359 33.22 -2.87 63.85
N THR A 360 32.77 -2.09 64.84
CA THR A 360 31.62 -2.36 65.74
C THR A 360 31.19 -1.11 66.53
N VAL A 361 29.89 -0.99 66.83
CA VAL A 361 29.27 0.04 67.70
C VAL A 361 29.18 -0.46 69.14
N ASN A 362 29.50 0.37 70.14
CA ASN A 362 29.14 0.15 71.55
C ASN A 362 28.73 1.47 72.23
N ASN A 363 27.63 1.42 72.99
CA ASN A 363 27.05 2.54 73.76
C ASN A 363 27.59 2.58 75.20
N SER A 364 27.90 3.77 75.75
CA SER A 364 27.74 4.08 77.18
C SER A 364 27.97 5.57 77.53
N ILE A 365 26.90 6.23 77.99
CA ILE A 365 26.73 7.01 79.23
C ILE A 365 27.82 8.04 79.68
N LYS A 366 27.32 9.29 79.87
CA LYS A 366 27.62 10.34 80.88
C LYS A 366 28.62 11.49 80.62
N THR A 367 28.06 12.68 80.92
CA THR A 367 28.57 13.87 81.63
C THR A 367 29.40 14.95 80.93
N LYS A 368 28.75 16.13 80.87
CA LYS A 368 29.18 17.47 81.38
C LYS A 368 30.52 18.07 80.95
N ASN A 369 30.37 19.31 80.47
CA ASN A 369 31.22 20.50 80.67
C ASN A 369 32.45 20.70 79.77
N GLU A 370 32.64 21.99 79.51
CA GLU A 370 33.89 22.69 79.14
C GLU A 370 34.35 22.51 77.68
N PHE A 371 34.89 23.50 76.97
CA PHE A 371 35.12 24.94 77.18
C PHE A 371 35.69 25.44 75.85
N GLY A 372 35.59 26.74 75.58
CA GLY A 372 36.51 27.42 74.66
C GLY A 372 36.00 27.54 73.21
N SER A 373 35.26 28.58 72.84
CA SER A 373 35.65 29.99 72.71
C SER A 373 36.28 30.35 71.36
N LYS A 374 35.86 31.54 70.90
CA LYS A 374 36.52 32.48 69.98
C LYS A 374 36.09 32.34 68.53
N LEU A 375 35.19 33.23 68.10
CA LEU A 375 35.47 34.56 67.48
C LEU A 375 35.61 34.33 65.97
N SER A 376 35.04 35.09 65.04
CA SER A 376 34.41 36.42 64.99
C SER A 376 33.75 36.45 63.58
N ILE A 377 32.56 37.02 63.35
CA ILE A 377 32.34 38.45 63.03
C ILE A 377 33.18 38.83 61.78
N GLU A 378 32.71 39.35 60.66
CA GLU A 378 31.51 40.09 60.26
C GLU A 378 31.52 40.16 58.70
N GLU A 379 30.38 40.51 58.11
CA GLU A 379 30.19 41.40 56.94
C GLU A 379 31.05 41.21 55.66
N ASP A 380 30.53 41.33 54.44
CA ASP A 380 29.58 42.33 54.02
C ASP A 380 28.95 42.00 52.66
N MET A 381 27.74 42.49 52.48
CA MET A 381 26.97 42.46 51.25
C MET A 381 26.78 43.91 50.81
N SER A 382 27.41 44.38 49.71
CA SER A 382 26.80 45.38 48.81
C SER A 382 27.63 45.80 47.60
N LEU A 383 26.90 45.93 46.48
CA LEU A 383 26.94 46.95 45.42
C LEU A 383 28.11 47.10 44.42
N ALA A 384 27.67 47.14 43.15
CA ALA A 384 28.07 48.01 42.05
C ALA A 384 29.38 47.72 41.27
N MET A 385 29.22 47.06 40.11
CA MET A 385 29.52 47.63 38.78
C MET A 385 28.84 46.83 37.68
#